data_AF-A0A6L3X2F0-F1
#
_entry.id   AF-A0A6L3X2F0-F1
#
_cell.length_a   1.000
_cell.length_b   1.000
_cell.length_c   1.000
_cell.angle_alpha   90.00
_cell.angle_beta   90.00
_cell.angle_gamma   90.00
#
_symmetry.space_group_name_H-M   'P 1'
#
loop_
_entity.id
_entity.type
_entity.pdbx_description
1 polymer ?
#
loop_
_entity_poly.entity_id
_entity_poly.type
_entity_poly.pdbx_seq_one_letter_code
_entity_poly.pdbx_strand_id
1 'polypeptide(L)'
;LNMAMSGMRDLSIIATPPARRLAVKTFVREYDNLVVREAILREVLRGGQVYYLYNDVENIQKAADRLAELVPEARIAIGHGQMRERELERVMNDFHHQRFNVLVCTTIIETGIDIPTANTIIIERADHFGLAQLHQLRGRVGRSHHQA
;
A
#
# COMPACT_ATOMS: atom_id res chain seq x y z
N LEU A 1 6.02 -25.57 2.63
CA LEU A 1 7.40 -26.06 2.91
C LEU A 1 7.35 -26.87 4.19
N ASN A 2 7.41 -28.20 4.09
CA ASN A 2 7.09 -29.13 5.18
C ASN A 2 8.28 -30.03 5.56
N MET A 3 9.53 -29.57 5.38
CA MET A 3 10.69 -30.46 5.55
C MET A 3 12.03 -29.73 5.76
N ALA A 4 12.06 -28.77 6.69
CA ALA A 4 13.34 -28.22 7.15
C ALA A 4 13.17 -27.57 8.52
N MET A 5 13.30 -28.31 9.62
CA MET A 5 13.73 -27.78 10.93
C MET A 5 14.10 -28.95 11.86
N SER A 6 14.99 -29.84 11.41
CA SER A 6 15.73 -30.71 12.33
C SER A 6 16.82 -29.87 12.99
N GLY A 7 16.75 -29.78 14.31
CA GLY A 7 17.77 -29.38 15.30
C GLY A 7 18.89 -28.41 14.90
N MET A 8 19.02 -27.33 15.70
CA MET A 8 20.17 -26.40 15.83
C MET A 8 19.95 -24.94 15.42
N ARG A 9 18.73 -24.41 15.52
CA ARG A 9 18.56 -22.96 15.74
C ARG A 9 17.41 -22.73 16.70
N ASP A 10 17.73 -22.14 17.86
CA ASP A 10 16.72 -21.52 18.73
C ASP A 10 16.07 -20.37 17.96
N LEU A 11 14.97 -20.68 17.27
CA LEU A 11 14.07 -19.69 16.72
C LEU A 11 13.28 -19.11 17.91
N SER A 12 13.75 -17.99 18.47
CA SER A 12 12.90 -17.21 19.36
C SER A 12 11.82 -16.53 18.49
N ILE A 13 10.64 -17.13 18.42
CA ILE A 13 9.48 -16.48 17.81
C ILE A 13 9.02 -15.41 18.80
N ILE A 14 9.43 -14.16 18.56
CA ILE A 14 8.87 -13.00 19.27
C ILE A 14 7.47 -12.76 18.68
N ALA A 15 6.47 -13.48 19.20
CA ALA A 15 5.06 -13.33 18.83
C ALA A 15 4.29 -12.45 19.83
N THR A 16 4.90 -11.38 20.35
CA THR A 16 4.16 -10.37 21.10
C THR A 16 3.81 -9.24 20.13
N PRO A 17 2.56 -9.10 19.68
CA PRO A 17 2.15 -7.95 18.88
C PRO A 17 2.42 -6.67 19.67
N PRO A 18 2.93 -5.59 19.06
CA PRO A 18 3.04 -4.30 19.73
C PRO A 18 1.67 -3.92 20.30
N ALA A 19 1.64 -3.48 21.56
CA ALA A 19 0.39 -3.04 22.19
C ALA A 19 -0.25 -1.93 21.34
N ARG A 20 -1.53 -2.10 20.99
CA ARG A 20 -2.37 -1.19 20.17
C ARG A 20 -2.29 -1.32 18.63
N ARG A 21 -1.97 -2.50 18.08
CA ARG A 21 -2.23 -2.77 16.66
C ARG A 21 -3.72 -3.05 16.43
N LEU A 22 -4.44 -2.14 15.77
CA LEU A 22 -5.79 -2.41 15.28
C LEU A 22 -5.71 -3.34 14.06
N ALA A 23 -6.60 -4.33 13.98
CA ALA A 23 -6.63 -5.25 12.86
C ALA A 23 -7.02 -4.49 11.57
N VAL A 24 -6.23 -4.65 10.51
CA VAL A 24 -6.54 -4.14 9.16
C VAL A 24 -7.78 -4.86 8.66
N LYS A 25 -8.84 -4.12 8.32
CA LYS A 25 -10.03 -4.71 7.70
C LYS A 25 -9.76 -5.00 6.24
N THR A 26 -9.89 -6.26 5.82
CA THR A 26 -9.68 -6.68 4.43
C THR A 26 -11.01 -7.00 3.76
N PHE A 27 -11.25 -6.37 2.62
CA PHE A 27 -12.43 -6.60 1.79
C PHE A 27 -11.97 -7.08 0.40
N VAL A 28 -12.66 -8.09 -0.14
CA VAL A 28 -12.46 -8.55 -1.51
C VAL A 28 -13.75 -8.27 -2.26
N ARG A 29 -13.67 -7.44 -3.30
CA ARG A 29 -14.80 -7.04 -4.14
C ARG A 29 -14.33 -6.97 -5.59
N GLU A 30 -15.28 -7.08 -6.51
CA GLU A 30 -15.02 -6.72 -7.90
C GLU A 30 -14.67 -5.24 -8.00
N TYR A 31 -13.97 -4.86 -9.07
CA TYR A 31 -13.55 -3.48 -9.27
C TYR A 31 -14.78 -2.60 -9.48
N ASP A 32 -14.96 -1.62 -8.60
CA ASP A 32 -16.04 -0.64 -8.65
C ASP A 32 -15.47 0.75 -8.35
N ASN A 33 -15.65 1.66 -9.31
CA ASN A 33 -15.19 3.05 -9.22
C ASN A 33 -15.73 3.76 -7.97
N LEU A 34 -16.99 3.52 -7.59
CA LEU A 34 -17.60 4.15 -6.43
C LEU A 34 -16.91 3.69 -5.14
N VAL A 35 -16.65 2.38 -5.03
CA VAL A 35 -15.97 1.80 -3.86
C VAL A 35 -14.54 2.32 -3.75
N VAL A 36 -13.82 2.40 -4.87
CA VAL A 36 -12.46 2.97 -4.90
C VAL A 36 -12.49 4.44 -4.48
N ARG A 37 -13.41 5.25 -5.03
CA ARG A 37 -13.58 6.66 -4.66
C ARG A 37 -13.87 6.82 -3.17
N GLU A 38 -14.82 6.07 -2.64
CA GLU A 38 -15.19 6.13 -1.21
C GLU A 38 -14.03 5.74 -0.30
N ALA A 39 -13.27 4.70 -0.67
CA ALA A 39 -12.10 4.26 0.09
C ALA A 39 -11.01 5.34 0.12
N ILE A 40 -10.71 5.95 -1.03
CA ILE A 40 -9.72 7.03 -1.13
C ILE A 40 -10.18 8.26 -0.34
N LEU A 41 -11.41 8.73 -0.57
CA LEU A 41 -11.94 9.92 0.11
C LEU A 41 -12.00 9.73 1.63
N ARG A 42 -12.41 8.56 2.11
CA ARG A 42 -12.43 8.27 3.55
C ARG A 42 -11.05 8.42 4.18
N GLU A 43 -10.00 7.97 3.50
CA GLU A 43 -8.61 8.12 3.95
C GLU A 43 -8.12 9.58 3.88
N VAL A 44 -8.39 10.25 2.78
CA VAL A 44 -7.94 11.63 2.55
C VAL A 44 -8.62 12.59 3.53
N LEU A 45 -9.92 12.42 3.79
CA LEU A 45 -10.68 13.26 4.73
C LEU A 45 -10.23 13.11 6.18
N ARG A 46 -9.60 11.98 6.56
CA ARG A 46 -8.98 11.79 7.87
C ARG A 46 -7.53 12.27 7.95
N GLY A 47 -7.02 12.92 6.89
CA GLY A 47 -5.63 13.36 6.80
C GLY A 47 -4.62 12.22 6.60
N GLY A 48 -5.11 11.06 6.19
CA GLY A 48 -4.28 9.88 5.90
C GLY A 48 -3.83 9.83 4.44
N GLN A 49 -3.16 8.73 4.10
CA GLN A 49 -2.63 8.49 2.77
C GLN A 49 -2.98 7.09 2.27
N VAL A 50 -3.08 6.95 0.95
CA VAL A 50 -3.49 5.72 0.27
C VAL A 50 -2.37 5.19 -0.60
N TYR A 51 -2.10 3.90 -0.51
CA TYR A 51 -1.40 3.17 -1.55
C TYR A 51 -2.40 2.61 -2.55
N TYR A 52 -2.22 2.93 -3.83
CA TYR A 52 -2.97 2.34 -4.92
C TYR A 52 -2.03 1.45 -5.73
N LEU A 53 -2.12 0.14 -5.53
CA LEU A 53 -1.25 -0.83 -6.16
C LEU A 53 -1.77 -1.17 -7.55
N TYR A 54 -0.98 -0.83 -8.58
CA TYR A 54 -1.25 -1.12 -9.98
C TYR A 54 0.00 -1.76 -10.59
N ASN A 55 -0.03 -3.08 -10.80
CA ASN A 55 1.15 -3.86 -11.20
C ASN A 55 1.38 -3.90 -12.72
N ASP A 56 1.46 -2.72 -13.34
CA ASP A 56 1.77 -2.55 -14.76
C ASP A 56 2.33 -1.14 -14.96
N VAL A 57 3.65 -1.05 -15.18
CA VAL A 57 4.35 0.23 -15.36
C VAL A 57 3.97 0.92 -16.66
N GLU A 58 3.65 0.17 -17.72
CA GLU A 58 3.32 0.75 -19.03
C GLU A 58 2.01 1.52 -18.98
N ASN A 59 1.06 1.07 -18.15
CA ASN A 59 -0.26 1.68 -18.02
C ASN A 59 -0.48 2.44 -16.71
N ILE A 60 0.54 2.56 -15.85
CA ILE A 60 0.40 3.20 -14.53
C ILE A 60 -0.02 4.68 -14.63
N GLN A 61 0.44 5.40 -15.65
CA GLN A 61 0.02 6.77 -15.89
C GLN A 61 -1.48 6.87 -16.17
N LYS A 62 -2.02 5.98 -16.99
CA LYS A 62 -3.47 5.92 -17.27
C LYS A 62 -4.27 5.61 -16.01
N ALA A 63 -3.74 4.74 -15.14
CA ALA A 63 -4.38 4.45 -13.85
C ALA A 63 -4.41 5.69 -12.95
N ALA A 64 -3.31 6.46 -12.90
CA ALA A 64 -3.24 7.71 -12.15
C ALA A 64 -4.19 8.78 -12.71
N ASP A 65 -4.26 8.94 -14.03
CA ASP A 65 -5.16 9.90 -14.69
C ASP A 65 -6.62 9.55 -14.41
N ARG A 66 -6.99 8.26 -14.54
CA ARG A 66 -8.33 7.76 -14.17
C ARG A 66 -8.66 8.05 -12.70
N LEU A 67 -7.70 7.87 -11.80
CA LEU A 67 -7.91 8.17 -10.38
C LEU A 67 -8.04 9.68 -10.12
N ALA A 68 -7.33 10.52 -10.88
CA ALA A 68 -7.44 11.97 -10.77
C ALA A 68 -8.83 12.46 -11.21
N GLU A 69 -9.40 11.87 -12.27
CA GLU A 69 -10.78 12.10 -12.69
C GLU A 69 -11.78 11.56 -11.65
N LEU A 70 -11.52 10.36 -11.13
CA LEU A 70 -12.40 9.69 -10.17
C LEU A 70 -12.38 10.35 -8.79
N VAL A 71 -11.29 10.98 -8.38
CA VAL A 71 -11.15 11.64 -7.07
C VAL A 71 -10.37 12.97 -7.22
N PRO A 72 -11.02 14.03 -7.72
CA PRO A 72 -10.37 15.33 -7.94
C PRO A 72 -9.79 15.98 -6.67
N GLU A 73 -10.27 15.56 -5.48
CA GLU A 73 -9.80 16.01 -4.17
C GLU A 73 -8.45 15.39 -3.76
N ALA A 74 -8.03 14.32 -4.44
CA ALA A 74 -6.79 13.63 -4.16
C ALA A 74 -5.59 14.30 -4.86
N ARG A 75 -4.47 14.41 -4.14
CA ARG A 75 -3.16 14.77 -4.70
C ARG A 75 -2.42 13.48 -4.99
N ILE A 76 -2.39 13.11 -6.26
CA ILE A 76 -1.89 11.82 -6.74
C ILE A 76 -0.44 11.95 -7.19
N ALA A 77 0.40 10.99 -6.81
CA ALA A 77 1.74 10.79 -7.33
C ALA A 77 1.92 9.36 -7.83
N ILE A 78 2.90 9.17 -8.71
CA ILE A 78 3.28 7.85 -9.25
C ILE A 78 4.66 7.47 -8.73
N GLY A 79 4.81 6.23 -8.28
CA GLY A 79 6.11 5.65 -7.92
C GLY A 79 6.25 4.23 -8.45
N HIS A 80 7.29 3.95 -9.25
CA HIS A 80 7.56 2.58 -9.72
C HIS A 80 9.06 2.30 -9.90
N GLY A 81 9.41 1.02 -9.97
CA GLY A 81 10.81 0.56 -9.93
C GLY A 81 11.65 0.92 -11.17
N GLN A 82 11.00 1.25 -12.29
CA GLN A 82 11.70 1.72 -13.50
C GLN A 82 12.07 3.22 -13.44
N MET A 83 11.63 3.96 -12.41
CA MET A 83 12.05 5.36 -12.23
C MET A 83 13.54 5.41 -11.87
N ARG A 84 14.19 6.54 -12.16
CA ARG A 84 15.55 6.76 -11.67
C ARG A 84 15.52 6.84 -10.15
N GLU A 85 16.55 6.30 -9.51
CA GLU A 85 16.63 6.22 -8.03
C GLU A 85 16.37 7.58 -7.36
N ARG A 86 16.98 8.66 -7.85
CA ARG A 86 16.78 10.03 -7.34
C ARG A 86 15.35 10.54 -7.50
N GLU A 87 14.65 10.12 -8.56
CA GLU A 87 13.26 10.53 -8.80
C GLU A 87 12.32 9.77 -7.86
N LEU A 88 12.55 8.46 -7.72
CA LEU A 88 11.80 7.64 -6.79
C LEU A 88 12.00 8.14 -5.36
N GLU A 89 13.24 8.38 -4.92
CA GLU A 89 13.54 8.93 -3.61
C GLU A 89 12.81 10.27 -3.36
N ARG A 90 12.79 11.17 -4.34
CA ARG A 90 12.05 12.44 -4.24
C ARG A 90 10.55 12.20 -4.06
N VAL A 91 9.93 11.37 -4.89
CA VAL A 91 8.49 11.06 -4.78
C VAL A 91 8.17 10.46 -3.42
N MET A 92 8.98 9.52 -2.96
CA MET A 92 8.79 8.88 -1.66
C MET A 92 8.95 9.88 -0.51
N ASN A 93 9.91 10.80 -0.60
CA ASN A 93 10.10 11.86 0.38
C ASN A 93 8.92 12.85 0.39
N ASP A 94 8.44 13.26 -0.78
CA ASP A 94 7.27 14.13 -0.90
C ASP A 94 6.00 13.47 -0.36
N PHE A 95 5.85 12.16 -0.60
CA PHE A 95 4.76 11.37 -0.03
C PHE A 95 4.91 11.25 1.49
N HIS A 96 6.11 11.02 2.04
CA HIS A 96 6.34 11.03 3.49
C HIS A 96 5.94 12.37 4.13
N HIS A 97 6.23 13.50 3.47
CA HIS A 97 5.86 14.85 3.92
C HIS A 97 4.40 15.24 3.60
N GLN A 98 3.53 14.28 3.23
CA GLN A 98 2.12 14.49 2.92
C GLN A 98 1.82 15.51 1.81
N ARG A 99 2.80 15.79 0.92
CA ARG A 99 2.58 16.62 -0.27
C ARG A 99 1.60 15.96 -1.23
N PHE A 100 1.60 14.63 -1.24
CA PHE A 100 0.62 13.80 -1.94
C PHE A 100 -0.13 12.94 -0.92
N ASN A 101 -1.38 12.60 -1.21
CA ASN A 101 -2.21 11.76 -0.35
C ASN A 101 -2.57 10.42 -0.99
N VAL A 102 -2.34 10.25 -2.29
CA VAL A 102 -2.45 8.95 -2.98
C VAL A 102 -1.15 8.68 -3.74
N LEU A 103 -0.54 7.52 -3.49
CA LEU A 103 0.58 7.02 -4.28
C LEU A 103 0.11 5.85 -5.14
N VAL A 104 0.11 6.03 -6.46
CA VAL A 104 -0.09 4.95 -7.42
C VAL A 104 1.26 4.28 -7.64
N CYS A 105 1.36 3.01 -7.29
CA CYS A 105 2.63 2.32 -7.32
C CYS A 105 2.54 0.87 -7.77
N THR A 106 3.67 0.33 -8.21
CA THR A 106 3.84 -1.13 -8.36
C THR A 106 4.24 -1.75 -7.01
N THR A 107 4.69 -3.00 -7.03
CA THR A 107 5.23 -3.72 -5.86
C THR A 107 6.49 -3.10 -5.22
N ILE A 108 6.92 -1.90 -5.60
CA ILE A 108 8.04 -1.19 -4.95
C ILE A 108 7.84 -0.98 -3.45
N ILE A 109 6.60 -1.00 -2.95
CA ILE A 109 6.33 -0.93 -1.50
C ILE A 109 6.80 -2.18 -0.73
N GLU A 110 7.17 -3.26 -1.43
CA GLU A 110 7.71 -4.48 -0.81
C GLU A 110 9.08 -4.24 -0.12
N THR A 111 9.88 -3.28 -0.62
CA THR A 111 11.30 -3.10 -0.23
C THR A 111 11.54 -2.32 1.07
N GLY A 112 10.50 -1.96 1.82
CA GLY A 112 10.67 -1.46 3.19
C GLY A 112 10.38 0.01 3.42
N ILE A 113 9.68 0.66 2.50
CA ILE A 113 9.16 2.01 2.73
C ILE A 113 8.01 1.90 3.76
N ASP A 114 8.23 2.50 4.92
CA ASP A 114 7.24 2.59 6.00
C ASP A 114 6.70 4.02 6.07
N ILE A 115 5.43 4.19 5.73
CA ILE A 115 4.74 5.48 5.86
C ILE A 115 3.64 5.31 6.90
N PRO A 116 3.84 5.82 8.13
CA PRO A 116 2.90 5.61 9.23
C PRO A 116 1.49 6.10 8.93
N THR A 117 1.38 7.16 8.13
CA THR A 117 0.14 7.82 7.72
C THR A 117 -0.58 7.09 6.59
N ALA A 118 0.06 6.13 5.93
CA ALA A 118 -0.56 5.32 4.89
C ALA A 118 -1.35 4.16 5.53
N ASN A 119 -2.65 4.38 5.76
CA ASN A 119 -3.51 3.42 6.45
C ASN A 119 -4.52 2.74 5.54
N THR A 120 -4.55 3.05 4.24
CA THR A 120 -5.39 2.34 3.27
C THR A 120 -4.53 1.85 2.10
N ILE A 121 -4.74 0.60 1.69
CA ILE A 121 -4.18 0.03 0.47
C ILE A 121 -5.31 -0.50 -0.41
N ILE A 122 -5.29 -0.10 -1.67
CA ILE A 122 -6.18 -0.59 -2.72
C ILE A 122 -5.31 -1.38 -3.67
N ILE A 123 -5.68 -2.64 -3.94
CA ILE A 123 -4.94 -3.53 -4.83
C ILE A 123 -5.81 -3.79 -6.05
N GLU A 124 -5.43 -3.20 -7.18
CA GLU A 124 -6.10 -3.47 -8.45
C GLU A 124 -5.59 -4.79 -9.05
N ARG A 125 -6.53 -5.61 -9.53
CA ARG A 125 -6.27 -6.98 -10.01
C ARG A 125 -5.48 -7.84 -9.00
N ALA A 126 -6.02 -7.95 -7.78
CA ALA A 126 -5.42 -8.75 -6.70
C ALA A 126 -5.24 -10.24 -7.07
N ASP A 127 -5.95 -10.74 -8.08
CA ASP A 127 -5.83 -12.07 -8.66
C ASP A 127 -4.45 -12.37 -9.28
N HIS A 128 -3.71 -11.33 -9.67
CA HIS A 128 -2.33 -11.46 -10.17
C HIS A 128 -1.28 -11.61 -9.06
N PHE A 129 -1.68 -11.59 -7.79
CA PHE A 129 -0.78 -11.67 -6.65
C PHE A 129 -0.89 -13.01 -5.92
N GLY A 130 0.26 -13.56 -5.53
CA GLY A 130 0.28 -14.70 -4.63
C GLY A 130 -0.23 -14.33 -3.24
N LEU A 131 -0.86 -15.29 -2.55
CA LEU A 131 -1.37 -15.09 -1.18
C LEU A 131 -0.30 -14.56 -0.21
N ALA A 132 0.94 -15.03 -0.35
CA ALA A 132 2.06 -14.57 0.46
C ALA A 132 2.39 -13.08 0.20
N GLN A 133 2.33 -12.63 -1.06
CA GLN A 133 2.56 -11.22 -1.42
C GLN A 133 1.44 -10.34 -0.87
N LEU A 134 0.17 -10.72 -1.06
CA LEU A 134 -0.97 -10.00 -0.49
C LEU A 134 -0.87 -9.87 1.03
N HIS A 135 -0.46 -10.95 1.71
CA HIS A 135 -0.24 -10.94 3.16
C HIS A 135 0.89 -9.97 3.57
N GLN A 136 1.99 -9.93 2.82
CA GLN A 136 3.10 -9.00 3.06
C GLN A 136 2.67 -7.55 2.82
N LEU A 137 1.99 -7.26 1.70
CA LEU A 137 1.46 -5.94 1.35
C LEU A 137 0.49 -5.42 2.42
N ARG A 138 -0.42 -6.27 2.89
CA ARG A 138 -1.31 -5.97 4.03
C ARG A 138 -0.53 -5.59 5.29
N GLY A 139 0.60 -6.27 5.55
CA GLY A 139 1.44 -6.00 6.72
C GLY A 139 2.17 -4.65 6.71
N ARG A 140 2.23 -3.98 5.55
CA ARG A 140 2.84 -2.66 5.36
C ARG A 140 1.89 -1.50 5.66
N VAL A 141 0.59 -1.77 5.84
CA VAL A 141 -0.44 -0.76 6.11
C VAL A 141 -0.99 -0.92 7.52
N GLY A 142 -1.49 0.18 8.10
CA GLY A 142 -2.10 0.18 9.44
C GLY A 142 -1.09 0.15 10.57
N ARG A 143 0.01 0.90 10.42
CA ARG A 143 1.03 1.10 11.47
C ARG A 143 0.70 2.28 12.40
N SER A 144 -0.29 3.11 12.08
CA SER A 144 -0.76 4.18 12.98
C SER A 144 -1.80 3.71 14.00
N HIS A 145 -2.08 4.56 14.99
CA HIS A 145 -3.13 4.36 15.99
C HIS A 145 -4.57 4.50 15.43
N HIS A 146 -4.73 4.74 14.13
CA HIS A 146 -6.03 4.88 13.48
C HIS A 146 -6.42 3.60 12.73
N GLN A 147 -7.70 3.22 12.80
CA GLN A 147 -8.22 1.98 12.22
C GLN A 147 -8.13 2.02 10.68
N ALA A 148 -7.35 1.12 10.09
CA ALA A 148 -7.24 0.87 8.65
C ALA A 148 -8.39 0.02 8.11
#